data_AF-A0A7K2VSX3-F1
#
_entry.id   AF-A0A7K2VSX3-F1
#
_cell.length_a   1.000
_cell.length_b   1.000
_cell.length_c   1.000
_cell.angle_alpha   90.00
_cell.angle_beta   90.00
_cell.angle_gamma   90.00
#
_symmetry.space_group_name_H-M   'P 1'
#
loop_
_entity.id
_entity.type
_entity.pdbx_description
1 polymer ?
#
loop_
_entity_poly.entity_id
_entity_poly.type
_entity_poly.pdbx_seq_one_letter_code
_entity_poly.pdbx_strand_id
1 'polypeptide(L)'
;MLLAVVRLPWAGDLGIHAATVQRLRHSLLDPGNPLVDADTPSPYYSPWILVLGLLARLTGLPVFVVLRIGALVGLGLLFTGVWRYVRTLSAHRAAPALALLCLVLLWGPDLLNWSGFLGLNSLALTVAYPSVFALGLSFHFWAWLTTTLRTPTGWARWAGLGALWALILLCHQFTGVVATLGALATVLAARPARQVLPRLAAALAVGIVLLWLWPYYDFFALFSAGTGLEAIHRSLYSDLTGRFGLALLGVVALVLRGRRDHRDPLVLFFVLGALLFAAGGLTGHY
;
A
#
# COMPACT_ATOMS: atom_id res chain seq x y z
N MET A 1 15.46 12.08 -1.18
CA MET A 1 14.23 11.82 -1.94
C MET A 1 14.05 12.74 -3.14
N LEU A 2 14.15 14.07 -3.01
CA LEU A 2 13.98 14.99 -4.16
C LEU A 2 14.91 14.68 -5.35
N LEU A 3 16.18 14.32 -5.08
CA LEU A 3 17.09 13.88 -6.15
C LEU A 3 16.59 12.63 -6.88
N ALA A 4 16.02 11.65 -6.16
CA ALA A 4 15.43 10.46 -6.75
C ALA A 4 14.18 10.80 -7.58
N VAL A 5 13.37 11.77 -7.14
CA VAL A 5 12.25 12.29 -7.93
C VAL A 5 12.76 12.96 -9.22
N VAL A 6 13.74 13.85 -9.15
CA VAL A 6 14.26 14.53 -10.34
C VAL A 6 14.85 13.53 -11.34
N ARG A 7 15.65 12.58 -10.86
CA ARG A 7 16.30 11.58 -11.71
C ARG A 7 15.33 10.54 -12.24
N LEU A 8 14.43 10.02 -11.40
CA LEU A 8 13.66 8.78 -11.59
C LEU A 8 14.57 7.62 -12.03
N PRO A 9 15.01 6.74 -11.11
CA PRO A 9 15.94 5.66 -11.45
C PRO A 9 15.40 4.77 -12.59
N TRP A 10 16.17 4.64 -13.66
CA TRP A 10 15.80 3.80 -14.82
C TRP A 10 16.03 2.32 -14.52
N ALA A 11 15.16 1.75 -13.70
CA ALA A 11 15.20 0.36 -13.26
C ALA A 11 13.80 -0.14 -12.86
N GLY A 12 13.67 -1.47 -12.77
CA GLY A 12 12.41 -2.14 -12.47
C GLY A 12 11.29 -1.76 -13.43
N ASP A 13 10.10 -1.55 -12.87
CA ASP A 13 8.86 -1.29 -13.60
C ASP A 13 8.66 0.18 -14.02
N LEU A 14 9.68 1.04 -13.90
CA LEU A 14 9.52 2.46 -14.24
C LEU A 14 9.07 2.65 -15.69
N GLY A 15 9.66 1.90 -16.62
CA GLY A 15 9.28 1.91 -18.04
C GLY A 15 7.83 1.48 -18.26
N ILE A 16 7.35 0.50 -17.49
CA ILE A 16 5.98 -0.02 -17.57
C ILE A 16 4.99 1.05 -17.10
N HIS A 17 5.26 1.72 -15.98
CA HIS A 17 4.43 2.83 -15.50
C HIS A 17 4.41 4.00 -16.49
N ALA A 18 5.55 4.32 -17.10
CA ALA A 18 5.62 5.34 -18.13
C ALA A 18 4.79 4.95 -19.38
N ALA A 19 4.92 3.72 -19.86
CA ALA A 19 4.14 3.20 -20.98
C ALA A 19 2.62 3.22 -20.68
N THR A 20 2.23 2.85 -19.45
CA THR A 20 0.83 2.83 -19.03
C THR A 20 0.22 4.24 -19.03
N VAL A 21 0.94 5.23 -18.46
CA VAL A 21 0.52 6.64 -18.52
C VAL A 21 0.47 7.15 -19.97
N GLN A 22 1.45 6.78 -20.79
CA GLN A 22 1.50 7.17 -22.20
C GLN A 22 0.32 6.59 -22.99
N ARG A 23 -0.10 5.35 -22.74
CA ARG A 23 -1.28 4.77 -23.40
C ARG A 23 -2.56 5.50 -23.00
N LEU A 24 -2.77 5.72 -21.70
CA LEU A 24 -3.92 6.45 -21.17
C LEU A 24 -4.00 7.90 -21.65
N ARG A 25 -2.84 8.53 -21.89
CA ARG A 25 -2.78 9.86 -22.52
C ARG A 25 -3.52 9.87 -23.87
N HIS A 26 -3.42 8.80 -24.66
CA HIS A 26 -4.03 8.70 -25.99
C HIS A 26 -5.46 8.18 -25.92
N SER A 27 -5.70 7.09 -25.19
CA SER A 27 -7.01 6.45 -25.08
C SER A 27 -7.27 6.05 -23.63
N LEU A 28 -8.38 6.53 -23.06
CA LEU A 28 -8.79 6.13 -21.71
C LEU A 28 -9.61 4.84 -21.73
N LEU A 29 -10.52 4.70 -22.70
CA LEU A 29 -11.45 3.56 -22.76
C LEU A 29 -10.80 2.29 -23.30
N ASP A 30 -9.87 2.45 -24.24
CA ASP A 30 -9.17 1.34 -24.87
C ASP A 30 -7.67 1.65 -25.03
N PRO A 31 -6.90 1.58 -23.94
CA PRO A 31 -5.46 1.87 -23.97
C PRO A 31 -4.60 0.71 -24.49
N GLY A 32 -5.16 -0.49 -24.67
CA GLY A 32 -4.42 -1.74 -24.96
C GLY A 32 -3.50 -2.19 -23.81
N ASN A 33 -2.67 -3.22 -24.00
CA ASN A 33 -1.76 -3.69 -22.94
C ASN A 33 -0.42 -2.88 -22.91
N PRO A 34 0.02 -2.36 -21.74
CA PRO A 34 1.25 -1.57 -21.64
C PRO A 34 2.56 -2.35 -21.81
N LEU A 35 2.51 -3.69 -21.74
CA LEU A 35 3.69 -4.56 -21.80
C LEU A 35 3.88 -5.23 -23.15
N VAL A 36 2.78 -5.61 -23.79
CA VAL A 36 2.77 -6.42 -25.02
C VAL A 36 1.82 -5.79 -26.04
N ASP A 37 2.10 -5.99 -27.32
CA ASP A 37 1.22 -5.56 -28.40
C ASP A 37 0.10 -6.58 -28.60
N ALA A 38 -0.81 -6.63 -27.64
CA ALA A 38 -1.98 -7.51 -27.63
C ALA A 38 -3.15 -6.82 -26.93
N ASP A 39 -4.36 -7.09 -27.42
CA ASP A 39 -5.61 -6.64 -26.79
C ASP A 39 -5.95 -7.55 -25.60
N THR A 40 -5.29 -7.27 -24.47
CA THR A 40 -5.45 -8.02 -23.23
C THR A 40 -5.54 -7.08 -22.03
N PRO A 41 -6.33 -7.42 -20.99
CA PRO A 41 -6.39 -6.64 -19.75
C PRO A 41 -5.02 -6.50 -19.09
N SER A 42 -4.84 -5.44 -18.29
CA SER A 42 -3.59 -5.23 -17.55
C SER A 42 -3.80 -4.69 -16.14
N PRO A 43 -3.22 -5.33 -15.10
CA PRO A 43 -3.32 -4.85 -13.72
C PRO A 43 -2.58 -3.54 -13.46
N TYR A 44 -1.78 -3.05 -14.43
CA TYR A 44 -1.10 -1.76 -14.34
C TYR A 44 -2.06 -0.56 -14.47
N TYR A 45 -3.26 -0.77 -15.02
CA TYR A 45 -4.31 0.24 -15.07
C TYR A 45 -5.02 0.37 -13.73
N SER A 46 -4.40 1.12 -12.83
CA SER A 46 -4.96 1.49 -11.54
C SER A 46 -5.67 2.84 -11.56
N PRO A 47 -6.57 3.14 -10.58
CA PRO A 47 -7.17 4.45 -10.45
C PRO A 47 -6.14 5.59 -10.36
N TRP A 48 -5.01 5.35 -9.70
CA TRP A 48 -3.93 6.34 -9.61
C TRP A 48 -3.26 6.61 -10.96
N ILE A 49 -2.95 5.56 -11.71
CA ILE A 49 -2.35 5.71 -13.04
C ILE A 49 -3.34 6.34 -14.04
N LEU A 50 -4.64 6.12 -13.88
CA LEU A 50 -5.67 6.87 -14.63
C LEU A 50 -5.65 8.36 -14.36
N VAL A 51 -5.55 8.78 -13.10
CA VAL A 51 -5.42 10.20 -12.76
C VAL A 51 -4.17 10.80 -13.42
N LEU A 52 -3.05 10.08 -13.41
CA LEU A 52 -1.82 10.52 -14.07
C LEU A 52 -1.96 10.55 -15.60
N GLY A 53 -2.60 9.56 -16.22
CA GLY A 53 -2.89 9.53 -17.64
C GLY A 53 -3.80 10.68 -18.08
N LEU A 54 -4.85 10.96 -17.31
CA LEU A 54 -5.73 12.11 -17.52
C LEU A 54 -4.99 13.43 -17.38
N LEU A 55 -4.12 13.57 -16.37
CA LEU A 55 -3.26 14.74 -16.22
C LEU A 55 -2.37 14.94 -17.45
N ALA A 56 -1.72 13.87 -17.93
CA ALA A 56 -0.89 13.90 -19.14
C ALA A 56 -1.71 14.32 -20.38
N ARG A 57 -2.93 13.80 -20.52
CA ARG A 57 -3.85 14.11 -21.62
C ARG A 57 -4.29 15.57 -21.62
N LEU A 58 -4.74 16.08 -20.47
CA LEU A 58 -5.29 17.43 -20.34
C LEU A 58 -4.22 18.52 -20.43
N THR A 59 -3.00 18.25 -19.95
CA THR A 59 -1.92 19.24 -19.88
C THR A 59 -0.92 19.16 -21.03
N GLY A 60 -0.88 18.03 -21.74
CA GLY A 60 0.15 17.75 -22.74
C GLY A 60 1.56 17.54 -22.17
N LEU A 61 1.71 17.49 -20.84
CA LEU A 61 3.01 17.34 -20.19
C LEU A 61 3.69 16.02 -20.59
N PRO A 62 5.03 16.00 -20.72
CA PRO A 62 5.77 14.76 -20.92
C PRO A 62 5.52 13.76 -19.78
N VAL A 63 5.43 12.47 -20.09
CA VAL A 63 5.10 11.41 -19.13
C VAL A 63 6.01 11.41 -17.91
N PHE A 64 7.32 11.58 -18.09
CA PHE A 64 8.24 11.63 -16.96
C PHE A 64 8.06 12.87 -16.08
N VAL A 65 7.51 13.97 -16.60
CA VAL A 65 7.13 15.12 -15.76
C VAL A 65 5.92 14.75 -14.91
N VAL A 66 4.92 14.10 -15.51
CA VAL A 66 3.74 13.59 -14.80
C VAL A 66 4.11 12.58 -13.71
N LEU A 67 5.02 11.65 -13.99
CA LEU A 67 5.51 10.69 -12.99
C LEU A 67 6.25 11.38 -11.83
N ARG A 68 6.99 12.47 -12.09
CA ARG A 68 7.62 13.28 -11.03
C ARG A 68 6.59 13.97 -10.16
N ILE A 69 5.54 14.53 -10.75
CA ILE A 69 4.40 15.10 -10.02
C ILE A 69 3.76 14.01 -9.16
N GLY A 70 3.51 12.83 -9.75
CA GLY A 70 2.95 11.69 -9.03
C GLY A 70 3.82 11.25 -7.85
N ALA A 71 5.14 11.23 -8.02
CA ALA A 71 6.09 10.92 -6.95
C ALA A 71 6.04 11.93 -5.80
N LEU A 72 5.93 13.23 -6.09
CA LEU A 72 5.77 14.27 -5.05
C LEU A 72 4.46 14.11 -4.30
N VAL A 73 3.35 13.84 -5.01
CA VAL A 73 2.04 13.59 -4.39
C VAL A 73 2.08 12.33 -3.52
N GLY A 74 2.65 11.23 -4.02
CA GLY A 74 2.81 9.99 -3.29
C GLY A 74 3.64 10.17 -2.01
N LEU A 75 4.78 10.85 -2.09
CA LEU A 75 5.61 11.16 -0.91
C LEU A 75 4.90 12.06 0.10
N GLY A 76 4.17 13.08 -0.37
CA GLY A 76 3.36 13.95 0.49
C GLY A 76 2.26 13.17 1.21
N LEU A 77 1.56 12.28 0.51
CA LEU A 77 0.57 11.39 1.10
C LEU A 77 1.18 10.42 2.09
N LEU A 78 2.34 9.84 1.78
CA LEU A 78 3.07 8.95 2.68
C LEU A 78 3.47 9.68 3.97
N PHE A 79 4.11 10.84 3.85
CA PHE A 79 4.51 11.65 5.01
C PHE A 79 3.31 12.02 5.89
N THR A 80 2.26 12.57 5.29
CA THR A 80 1.06 12.98 6.03
C THR A 80 0.28 11.80 6.60
N GLY A 81 0.27 10.66 5.90
CA GLY A 81 -0.37 9.43 6.34
C GLY A 81 0.32 8.86 7.57
N VAL A 82 1.64 8.66 7.50
CA VAL A 82 2.45 8.20 8.65
C VAL A 82 2.26 9.14 9.83
N TRP A 83 2.32 10.45 9.58
CA TRP A 83 2.10 11.45 10.62
C TRP A 83 0.74 11.25 11.32
N ARG A 84 -0.35 11.21 10.54
CA ARG A 84 -1.69 11.04 11.10
C ARG A 84 -1.87 9.72 11.85
N TYR A 85 -1.36 8.62 11.30
CA TYR A 85 -1.49 7.31 11.94
C TYR A 85 -0.69 7.23 13.25
N VAL A 86 0.55 7.70 13.26
CA VAL A 86 1.36 7.71 14.49
C VAL A 86 0.71 8.56 15.58
N ARG A 87 0.03 9.66 15.21
CA ARG A 87 -0.73 10.48 16.16
C ARG A 87 -1.96 9.79 16.75
N THR A 88 -2.48 8.72 16.15
CA THR A 88 -3.53 7.89 16.78
C THR A 88 -2.99 6.92 17.82
N LEU A 89 -1.67 6.68 17.81
CA LEU A 89 -0.94 5.70 18.62
C LEU A 89 -0.09 6.34 19.73
N SER A 90 0.32 7.60 19.57
CA SER A 90 1.15 8.31 20.54
C SER A 90 0.88 9.83 20.55
N ALA A 91 0.77 10.39 21.75
CA ALA A 91 0.68 11.84 21.95
C ALA A 91 2.05 12.55 21.88
N HIS A 92 3.17 11.80 21.94
CA HIS A 92 4.50 12.40 21.99
C HIS A 92 4.84 13.15 20.70
N ARG A 93 5.32 14.39 20.82
CA ARG A 93 5.58 15.29 19.68
C ARG A 93 6.59 14.74 18.67
N ALA A 94 7.61 14.01 19.15
CA ALA A 94 8.65 13.45 18.29
C ALA A 94 8.25 12.12 17.63
N ALA A 95 7.14 11.49 18.04
CA ALA A 95 6.81 10.14 17.58
C ALA A 95 6.64 10.03 16.05
N PRO A 96 5.93 10.96 15.36
CA PRO A 96 5.84 10.91 13.90
C PRO A 96 7.19 10.96 13.18
N ALA A 97 8.07 11.86 13.61
CA ALA A 97 9.39 12.03 13.01
C ALA A 97 10.27 10.79 13.24
N LEU A 98 10.30 10.25 14.46
CA LEU A 98 11.03 9.04 14.78
C LEU A 98 10.48 7.83 14.02
N ALA A 99 9.15 7.71 13.90
CA ALA A 99 8.53 6.65 13.11
C ALA A 99 8.94 6.70 11.65
N LEU A 100 8.93 7.90 11.02
CA LEU A 100 9.41 8.06 9.65
C LEU A 100 10.88 7.65 9.49
N LEU A 101 11.75 8.07 10.42
CA LEU A 101 13.16 7.68 10.39
C LEU A 101 13.31 6.16 10.52
N CYS A 102 12.61 5.52 11.46
CA CYS A 102 12.65 4.07 11.62
C CYS A 102 12.10 3.34 10.38
N LEU A 103 10.97 3.78 9.81
CA LEU A 103 10.38 3.16 8.63
C LEU A 103 11.29 3.22 7.39
N VAL A 104 12.19 4.19 7.33
CA VAL A 104 13.10 4.38 6.18
C VAL A 104 14.47 3.74 6.42
N LEU A 105 14.93 3.64 7.68
CA LEU A 105 16.31 3.27 8.02
C LEU A 105 16.45 1.97 8.83
N LEU A 106 15.41 1.53 9.55
CA LEU A 106 15.51 0.43 10.51
C LEU A 106 15.12 -0.92 9.90
N TRP A 107 15.89 -1.37 8.91
CA TRP A 107 15.65 -2.64 8.22
C TRP A 107 16.84 -3.58 8.35
N GLY A 108 17.88 -3.39 7.54
CA GLY A 108 19.10 -4.19 7.53
C GLY A 108 20.14 -3.54 6.62
N PRO A 109 21.42 -3.95 6.71
CA PRO A 109 22.47 -3.44 5.85
C PRO A 109 22.30 -3.81 4.37
N ASP A 110 21.65 -4.94 4.08
CA ASP A 110 21.51 -5.42 2.72
C ASP A 110 20.35 -4.76 1.98
N LEU A 111 20.57 -4.50 0.69
CA LEU A 111 19.59 -3.83 -0.15
C LEU A 111 18.46 -4.80 -0.50
N LEU A 112 17.25 -4.41 -0.12
CA LEU A 112 16.02 -4.96 -0.67
C LEU A 112 15.47 -3.97 -1.70
N ASN A 113 15.16 -4.45 -2.90
CA ASN A 113 14.48 -3.71 -3.97
C ASN A 113 13.09 -4.30 -4.13
N TRP A 114 12.09 -3.67 -3.51
CA TRP A 114 10.73 -4.20 -3.52
C TRP A 114 9.70 -3.08 -3.50
N SER A 115 8.74 -3.13 -4.43
CA SER A 115 7.64 -2.18 -4.50
C SER A 115 6.74 -2.33 -3.28
N GLY A 116 6.46 -1.22 -2.60
CA GLY A 116 5.69 -1.23 -1.35
C GLY A 116 6.55 -1.45 -0.09
N PHE A 117 7.88 -1.56 -0.22
CA PHE A 117 8.79 -1.55 0.91
C PHE A 117 9.29 -0.13 1.21
N LEU A 118 9.27 0.26 2.50
CA LEU A 118 9.55 1.64 2.93
C LEU A 118 11.04 1.95 3.13
N GLY A 119 11.91 0.93 3.10
CA GLY A 119 13.35 1.13 3.22
C GLY A 119 13.88 2.12 2.18
N LEU A 120 14.82 2.97 2.59
CA LEU A 120 15.30 4.13 1.82
C LEU A 120 15.62 3.80 0.36
N ASN A 121 16.29 2.66 0.14
CA ASN A 121 16.68 2.19 -1.18
C ASN A 121 15.47 1.82 -2.05
N SER A 122 14.58 0.94 -1.56
CA SER A 122 13.32 0.61 -2.25
C SER A 122 12.50 1.87 -2.53
N LEU A 123 12.32 2.74 -1.53
CA LEU A 123 11.52 3.95 -1.67
C LEU A 123 12.11 4.90 -2.72
N ALA A 124 13.44 5.00 -2.81
CA ALA A 124 14.10 5.80 -3.85
C ALA A 124 13.91 5.20 -5.25
N LEU A 125 14.02 3.87 -5.37
CA LEU A 125 13.81 3.14 -6.62
C LEU A 125 12.36 3.27 -7.12
N THR A 126 11.39 3.10 -6.22
CA THR A 126 9.97 3.02 -6.56
C THR A 126 9.21 4.32 -6.31
N VAL A 127 9.91 5.45 -6.20
CA VAL A 127 9.33 6.73 -5.74
C VAL A 127 8.13 7.19 -6.59
N ALA A 128 8.11 6.84 -7.88
CA ALA A 128 7.04 7.15 -8.82
C ALA A 128 6.03 6.00 -9.03
N TYR A 129 6.18 4.88 -8.31
CA TYR A 129 5.32 3.72 -8.50
C TYR A 129 4.00 3.90 -7.73
N PRO A 130 2.91 3.27 -8.17
CA PRO A 130 1.63 3.27 -7.46
C PRO A 130 1.72 2.81 -6.00
N SER A 131 2.71 2.00 -5.66
CA SER A 131 2.88 1.48 -4.30
C SER A 131 3.16 2.56 -3.26
N VAL A 132 3.87 3.63 -3.60
CA VAL A 132 4.14 4.75 -2.67
C VAL A 132 2.85 5.52 -2.37
N PHE A 133 2.03 5.74 -3.40
CA PHE A 133 0.69 6.33 -3.26
C PHE A 133 -0.21 5.43 -2.40
N ALA A 134 -0.27 4.13 -2.70
CA ALA A 134 -1.06 3.15 -1.95
C ALA A 134 -0.59 3.03 -0.49
N LEU A 135 0.71 3.10 -0.21
CA LEU A 135 1.25 3.09 1.15
C LEU A 135 0.79 4.33 1.93
N GLY A 136 0.87 5.52 1.33
CA GLY A 136 0.37 6.73 1.95
C GLY A 136 -1.13 6.65 2.27
N LEU A 137 -1.93 6.18 1.31
CA LEU A 137 -3.36 5.92 1.52
C LEU A 137 -3.61 4.90 2.64
N SER A 138 -2.79 3.86 2.76
CA SER A 138 -2.92 2.83 3.82
C SER A 138 -2.77 3.43 5.21
N PHE A 139 -1.78 4.31 5.41
CA PHE A 139 -1.64 4.99 6.70
C PHE A 139 -2.81 5.95 7.00
N HIS A 140 -3.29 6.69 6.00
CA HIS A 140 -4.50 7.51 6.16
C HIS A 140 -5.73 6.63 6.47
N PHE A 141 -5.85 5.48 5.81
CA PHE A 141 -6.91 4.52 6.02
C PHE A 141 -6.90 3.98 7.45
N TRP A 142 -5.76 3.54 7.97
CA TRP A 142 -5.67 3.08 9.36
C TRP A 142 -5.95 4.19 10.37
N ALA A 143 -5.48 5.41 10.13
CA ALA A 143 -5.79 6.57 10.98
C ALA A 143 -7.29 6.88 10.96
N TRP A 144 -7.91 6.86 9.79
CA TRP A 144 -9.34 7.13 9.61
C TRP A 144 -10.20 6.02 10.23
N LEU A 145 -9.84 4.76 10.04
CA LEU A 145 -10.51 3.62 10.66
C LEU A 145 -10.41 3.68 12.19
N THR A 146 -9.22 3.94 12.73
CA THR A 146 -8.99 4.07 14.18
C THR A 146 -9.88 5.15 14.79
N THR A 147 -9.98 6.32 14.16
CA THR A 147 -10.84 7.40 14.64
C THR A 147 -12.32 7.07 14.49
N THR A 148 -12.72 6.43 13.39
CA THR A 148 -14.11 6.02 13.12
C THR A 148 -14.60 4.98 14.13
N LEU A 149 -13.73 4.08 14.57
CA LEU A 149 -14.07 3.08 15.61
C LEU A 149 -14.21 3.68 17.02
N ARG A 150 -13.60 4.85 17.28
CA ARG A 150 -13.60 5.50 18.61
C ARG A 150 -14.77 6.47 18.82
N THR A 151 -15.47 6.87 17.77
CA THR A 151 -16.53 7.89 17.84
C THR A 151 -17.78 7.43 17.08
N PRO A 152 -19.00 7.81 17.50
CA PRO A 152 -20.19 7.58 16.70
C PRO A 152 -20.12 8.31 15.34
N THR A 153 -20.36 7.59 14.24
CA THR A 153 -20.29 8.16 12.89
C THR A 153 -21.39 7.61 11.98
N GLY A 154 -21.77 8.39 10.96
CA GLY A 154 -22.76 7.99 9.96
C GLY A 154 -22.23 6.98 8.92
N TRP A 155 -23.16 6.40 8.14
CA TRP A 155 -22.88 5.39 7.11
C TRP A 155 -21.95 5.86 6.00
N ALA A 156 -22.03 7.13 5.60
CA ALA A 156 -21.17 7.70 4.55
C ALA A 156 -19.67 7.56 4.89
N ARG A 157 -19.30 7.69 6.16
CA ARG A 157 -17.91 7.53 6.60
C ARG A 157 -17.42 6.08 6.46
N TRP A 158 -18.30 5.11 6.71
CA TRP A 158 -18.02 3.69 6.53
C TRP A 158 -17.93 3.30 5.05
N ALA A 159 -18.85 3.80 4.22
CA ALA A 159 -18.77 3.64 2.77
C ALA A 159 -17.45 4.23 2.23
N GLY A 160 -17.04 5.41 2.72
CA GLY A 160 -15.76 6.02 2.38
C GLY A 160 -14.54 5.19 2.78
N LEU A 161 -14.57 4.51 3.93
CA LEU A 161 -13.52 3.56 4.31
C LEU A 161 -13.46 2.35 3.36
N GLY A 162 -14.62 1.84 2.94
CA GLY A 162 -14.72 0.77 1.94
C GLY A 162 -14.15 1.18 0.58
N ALA A 163 -14.50 2.39 0.12
CA ALA A 163 -13.99 2.94 -1.13
C ALA A 163 -12.49 3.19 -1.08
N LEU A 164 -11.97 3.72 0.05
CA LEU A 164 -10.54 3.91 0.24
C LEU A 164 -9.78 2.57 0.25
N TRP A 165 -10.34 1.54 0.89
CA TRP A 165 -9.76 0.21 0.89
C TRP A 165 -9.69 -0.39 -0.53
N ALA A 166 -10.77 -0.30 -1.31
CA ALA A 166 -10.75 -0.74 -2.71
C ALA A 166 -9.74 0.06 -3.56
N LEU A 167 -9.67 1.38 -3.37
CA LEU A 167 -8.70 2.23 -4.05
C LEU A 167 -7.25 1.77 -3.79
N ILE A 168 -6.91 1.42 -2.54
CA ILE A 168 -5.58 0.92 -2.19
C ILE A 168 -5.29 -0.39 -2.93
N LEU A 169 -6.23 -1.35 -2.90
CA LEU A 169 -6.10 -2.64 -3.57
C LEU A 169 -5.95 -2.53 -5.08
N LEU A 170 -6.73 -1.65 -5.72
CA LEU A 170 -6.65 -1.40 -7.16
C LEU A 170 -5.36 -0.66 -7.55
N CYS A 171 -4.78 0.13 -6.65
CA CYS A 171 -3.52 0.83 -6.89
C CYS A 171 -2.30 -0.08 -6.74
N HIS A 172 -2.28 -0.91 -5.71
CA HIS A 172 -1.18 -1.84 -5.48
C HIS A 172 -1.63 -2.99 -4.57
N GLN A 173 -1.79 -4.17 -5.15
CA GLN A 173 -2.42 -5.34 -4.54
C GLN A 173 -1.65 -5.78 -3.28
N PHE A 174 -0.32 -5.87 -3.35
CA PHE A 174 0.51 -6.25 -2.19
C PHE A 174 0.36 -5.28 -1.02
N THR A 175 0.36 -3.97 -1.32
CA THR A 175 0.11 -2.96 -0.29
C THR A 175 -1.32 -3.05 0.24
N GLY A 176 -2.29 -3.38 -0.59
CA GLY A 176 -3.67 -3.61 -0.19
C GLY A 176 -3.85 -4.80 0.75
N VAL A 177 -3.10 -5.90 0.57
CA VAL A 177 -3.08 -7.02 1.53
C VAL A 177 -2.57 -6.53 2.88
N VAL A 178 -1.44 -5.82 2.91
CA VAL A 178 -0.88 -5.24 4.14
C VAL A 178 -1.86 -4.25 4.79
N ALA A 179 -2.53 -3.41 3.99
CA ALA A 179 -3.58 -2.49 4.46
C ALA A 179 -4.76 -3.24 5.12
N THR A 180 -5.15 -4.37 4.55
CA THR A 180 -6.22 -5.24 5.06
C THR A 180 -5.84 -5.86 6.41
N LEU A 181 -4.61 -6.35 6.56
CA LEU A 181 -4.11 -6.87 7.84
C LEU A 181 -4.08 -5.78 8.92
N GLY A 182 -3.63 -4.57 8.60
CA GLY A 182 -3.63 -3.45 9.53
C GLY A 182 -5.05 -3.02 9.93
N ALA A 183 -6.02 -3.08 9.01
CA ALA A 183 -7.43 -2.84 9.31
C ALA A 183 -8.03 -3.91 10.21
N LEU A 184 -7.76 -5.18 9.92
CA LEU A 184 -8.18 -6.30 10.76
C LEU A 184 -7.62 -6.16 12.18
N ALA A 185 -6.32 -5.90 12.31
CA ALA A 185 -5.68 -5.63 13.61
C ALA A 185 -6.35 -4.47 14.36
N THR A 186 -6.66 -3.38 13.66
CA THR A 186 -7.33 -2.21 14.24
C THR A 186 -8.75 -2.54 14.74
N VAL A 187 -9.52 -3.30 13.96
CA VAL A 187 -10.88 -3.74 14.34
C VAL A 187 -10.84 -4.72 15.51
N LEU A 188 -9.93 -5.70 15.48
CA LEU A 188 -9.75 -6.68 16.55
C LEU A 188 -9.31 -6.01 17.87
N ALA A 189 -8.41 -5.03 17.80
CA ALA A 189 -8.00 -4.23 18.94
C ALA A 189 -9.19 -3.42 19.53
N ALA A 190 -9.99 -2.81 18.67
CA ALA A 190 -11.08 -1.91 19.09
C ALA A 190 -12.30 -2.63 19.70
N ARG A 191 -12.54 -3.90 19.35
CA ARG A 191 -13.73 -4.68 19.77
C ARG A 191 -15.04 -3.89 19.61
N PRO A 192 -15.38 -3.51 18.37
CA PRO A 192 -16.55 -2.68 18.12
C PRO A 192 -17.82 -3.35 18.66
N ALA A 193 -18.72 -2.53 19.22
CA ALA A 193 -20.03 -2.99 19.64
C ALA A 193 -20.78 -3.64 18.46
N ARG A 194 -21.70 -4.58 18.75
CA ARG A 194 -22.45 -5.32 17.71
C ARG A 194 -23.17 -4.40 16.70
N GLN A 195 -23.56 -3.20 17.12
CA GLN A 195 -24.21 -2.17 16.29
C GLN A 195 -23.29 -1.58 15.20
N VAL A 196 -21.97 -1.73 15.31
CA VAL A 196 -20.99 -1.29 14.33
C VAL A 196 -20.74 -2.36 13.26
N LEU A 197 -21.02 -3.64 13.55
CA LEU A 197 -20.80 -4.75 12.61
C LEU A 197 -21.53 -4.57 11.27
N PRO A 198 -22.81 -4.14 11.22
CA PRO A 198 -23.47 -3.87 9.94
C PRO A 198 -22.77 -2.78 9.11
N ARG A 199 -22.15 -1.79 9.77
CA ARG A 199 -21.44 -0.70 9.11
C ARG A 199 -20.09 -1.16 8.55
N LEU A 200 -19.38 -2.02 9.29
CA LEU A 200 -18.19 -2.71 8.81
C LEU A 200 -18.51 -3.60 7.60
N ALA A 201 -19.61 -4.37 7.67
CA ALA A 201 -20.07 -5.21 6.57
C ALA A 201 -20.43 -4.37 5.33
N ALA A 202 -21.11 -3.24 5.51
CA ALA A 202 -21.41 -2.32 4.41
C ALA A 202 -20.15 -1.68 3.81
N ALA A 203 -19.17 -1.29 4.63
CA ALA A 203 -17.88 -0.79 4.14
C ALA A 203 -17.17 -1.85 3.27
N LEU A 204 -17.13 -3.10 3.76
CA LEU A 204 -16.55 -4.21 3.01
C LEU A 204 -17.32 -4.46 1.71
N ALA A 205 -18.65 -4.45 1.74
CA ALA A 205 -19.48 -4.63 0.55
C ALA A 205 -19.24 -3.54 -0.50
N VAL A 206 -19.19 -2.26 -0.08
CA VAL A 206 -18.83 -1.14 -0.98
C VAL A 206 -17.47 -1.38 -1.61
N GLY A 207 -16.48 -1.80 -0.81
CA GLY A 207 -15.15 -2.12 -1.31
C GLY A 207 -15.18 -3.23 -2.37
N ILE A 208 -15.82 -4.35 -2.07
CA ILE A 208 -15.95 -5.50 -2.99
C ILE A 208 -16.63 -5.11 -4.29
N VAL A 209 -17.72 -4.34 -4.23
CA VAL A 209 -18.43 -3.86 -5.42
C VAL A 209 -17.53 -2.98 -6.28
N LEU A 210 -16.74 -2.09 -5.69
CA LEU A 210 -15.80 -1.24 -6.45
C LEU A 210 -14.66 -2.04 -7.09
N LEU A 211 -14.17 -3.08 -6.41
CA LEU A 211 -13.19 -4.01 -6.98
C LEU A 211 -13.78 -4.77 -8.17
N TRP A 212 -15.02 -5.23 -8.04
CA TRP A 212 -15.74 -5.97 -9.08
C TRP A 212 -16.07 -5.11 -10.31
N LEU A 213 -16.43 -3.84 -10.09
CA LEU A 213 -16.77 -2.91 -11.15
C LEU A 213 -15.55 -2.28 -11.85
N TRP A 214 -14.33 -2.65 -11.48
CA TRP A 214 -13.14 -2.07 -12.08
C TRP A 214 -13.02 -2.48 -13.56
N PRO A 215 -13.00 -1.54 -14.53
CA PRO A 215 -13.24 -1.91 -15.93
C PRO A 215 -11.98 -2.32 -16.69
N TYR A 216 -10.78 -2.11 -16.15
CA TYR A 216 -9.52 -2.33 -16.88
C TYR A 216 -8.96 -3.75 -16.75
N TYR A 217 -9.34 -4.46 -15.71
CA TYR A 217 -8.97 -5.85 -15.48
C TYR A 217 -9.90 -6.47 -14.43
N ASP A 218 -10.12 -7.78 -14.51
CA ASP A 218 -10.82 -8.52 -13.47
C ASP A 218 -9.92 -8.65 -12.23
N PHE A 219 -10.27 -7.92 -11.18
CA PHE A 219 -9.52 -7.95 -9.93
C PHE A 219 -9.50 -9.32 -9.27
N PHE A 220 -10.61 -10.08 -9.35
CA PHE A 220 -10.71 -11.38 -8.69
C PHE A 220 -10.04 -12.50 -9.49
N ALA A 221 -9.87 -12.33 -10.80
CA ALA A 221 -9.03 -13.22 -11.61
C ALA A 221 -7.54 -13.19 -11.19
N LEU A 222 -7.08 -12.16 -10.46
CA LEU A 222 -5.70 -12.13 -9.96
C LEU A 222 -5.40 -13.24 -8.95
N PHE A 223 -6.40 -13.76 -8.24
CA PHE A 223 -6.21 -14.85 -7.28
C PHE A 223 -5.88 -16.18 -7.96
N SER A 224 -6.31 -16.38 -9.21
CA SER A 224 -6.04 -17.62 -9.97
C SER A 224 -4.79 -17.53 -10.86
N ALA A 225 -4.24 -16.33 -11.09
CA ALA A 225 -3.03 -16.11 -11.87
C ALA A 225 -1.71 -16.45 -11.11
N GLY A 226 -1.81 -17.03 -9.91
CA GLY A 226 -0.77 -17.07 -8.87
C GLY A 226 0.57 -17.73 -9.24
N THR A 227 0.61 -18.67 -10.18
CA THR A 227 1.83 -19.47 -10.44
C THR A 227 3.02 -18.65 -10.94
N GLY A 228 2.79 -17.56 -11.68
CA GLY A 228 3.86 -16.66 -12.15
C GLY A 228 4.28 -15.60 -11.13
N LEU A 229 3.37 -15.20 -10.23
CA LEU A 229 3.59 -14.15 -9.23
C LEU A 229 4.30 -14.71 -7.97
N GLU A 230 4.00 -15.95 -7.57
CA GLU A 230 4.61 -16.62 -6.42
C GLU A 230 6.14 -16.69 -6.52
N ALA A 231 6.67 -16.93 -7.73
CA ALA A 231 8.11 -17.03 -7.96
C ALA A 231 8.87 -15.74 -7.62
N ILE A 232 8.25 -14.57 -7.86
CA ILE A 232 8.87 -13.25 -7.57
C ILE A 232 8.92 -13.02 -6.05
N HIS A 233 7.88 -13.45 -5.32
CA HIS A 233 7.79 -13.31 -3.86
C HIS A 233 8.78 -14.18 -3.10
N ARG A 234 9.26 -15.27 -3.69
CA ARG A 234 10.32 -16.12 -3.09
C ARG A 234 11.53 -15.31 -2.65
N SER A 235 11.86 -14.24 -3.37
CA SER A 235 12.97 -13.34 -3.02
C SER A 235 12.79 -12.71 -1.64
N LEU A 236 11.57 -12.52 -1.14
CA LEU A 236 11.31 -11.96 0.20
C LEU A 236 11.73 -12.90 1.34
N TYR A 237 11.91 -14.18 1.06
CA TYR A 237 12.28 -15.21 2.05
C TYR A 237 13.79 -15.47 2.11
N SER A 238 14.58 -14.89 1.20
CA SER A 238 16.04 -15.01 1.20
C SER A 238 16.70 -13.95 2.06
N ASP A 239 17.78 -14.31 2.74
CA ASP A 239 18.68 -13.38 3.45
C ASP A 239 17.94 -12.46 4.45
N LEU A 240 17.11 -13.06 5.30
CA LEU A 240 16.26 -12.32 6.24
C LEU A 240 17.07 -11.50 7.25
N THR A 241 18.19 -12.05 7.73
CA THR A 241 19.05 -11.37 8.70
C THR A 241 19.71 -10.13 8.08
N GLY A 242 20.24 -10.25 6.86
CA GLY A 242 20.83 -9.15 6.13
C GLY A 242 19.85 -8.02 5.82
N ARG A 243 18.60 -8.37 5.48
CA ARG A 243 17.56 -7.41 5.05
C ARG A 243 16.73 -6.82 6.18
N PHE A 244 16.52 -7.57 7.27
CA PHE A 244 15.58 -7.20 8.34
C PHE A 244 16.18 -7.25 9.76
N GLY A 245 17.48 -7.55 9.91
CA GLY A 245 18.10 -7.73 11.23
C GLY A 245 17.95 -6.53 12.19
N LEU A 246 18.00 -5.30 11.67
CA LEU A 246 17.81 -4.09 12.50
C LEU A 246 16.34 -3.90 12.93
N ALA A 247 15.39 -4.44 12.17
CA ALA A 247 13.97 -4.38 12.52
C ALA A 247 13.64 -5.16 13.80
N LEU A 248 14.54 -6.05 14.27
CA LEU A 248 14.40 -6.73 15.56
C LEU A 248 14.30 -5.77 16.75
N LEU A 249 14.87 -4.56 16.66
CA LEU A 249 14.65 -3.52 17.68
C LEU A 249 13.16 -3.12 17.77
N GLY A 250 12.47 -3.08 16.63
CA GLY A 250 11.02 -2.90 16.56
C GLY A 250 10.26 -4.07 17.19
N VAL A 251 10.73 -5.31 17.00
CA VAL A 251 10.15 -6.50 17.63
C VAL A 251 10.26 -6.44 19.15
N VAL A 252 11.41 -6.04 19.70
CA VAL A 252 11.58 -5.83 21.14
C VAL A 252 10.60 -4.77 21.66
N ALA A 253 10.44 -3.65 20.94
CA ALA A 253 9.45 -2.63 21.29
C ALA A 253 8.02 -3.18 21.26
N LEU A 254 7.67 -4.02 20.28
CA LEU A 254 6.36 -4.68 20.19
C LEU A 254 6.13 -5.65 21.35
N VAL A 255 7.13 -6.43 21.77
CA VAL A 255 7.01 -7.30 22.96
C VAL A 255 6.72 -6.47 24.21
N LEU A 256 7.41 -5.35 24.40
CA LEU A 256 7.15 -4.45 25.52
C LEU A 256 5.76 -3.78 25.44
N ARG A 257 5.24 -3.50 24.24
CA ARG A 257 3.85 -3.05 24.06
C ARG A 257 2.86 -4.16 24.40
N GLY A 258 3.06 -5.36 23.87
CA GLY A 258 2.20 -6.52 24.09
C GLY A 258 2.09 -6.95 25.54
N ARG A 259 3.18 -6.80 26.33
CA ARG A 259 3.16 -7.02 27.78
C ARG A 259 2.26 -6.03 28.53
N ARG A 260 2.09 -4.80 28.01
CA ARG A 260 1.20 -3.78 28.59
C ARG A 260 -0.23 -3.92 28.09
N ASP A 261 -0.38 -4.19 26.80
CA ASP A 261 -1.66 -4.42 26.14
C ASP A 261 -1.50 -5.49 25.04
N HIS A 262 -1.99 -6.69 25.32
CA HIS A 262 -1.98 -7.81 24.37
C HIS A 262 -2.87 -7.57 23.15
N ARG A 263 -3.69 -6.51 23.17
CA ARG A 263 -4.56 -6.10 22.06
C ARG A 263 -4.07 -4.86 21.36
N ASP A 264 -2.83 -4.44 21.62
CA ASP A 264 -2.23 -3.32 20.93
C ASP A 264 -2.31 -3.55 19.40
N PRO A 265 -2.83 -2.59 18.63
CA PRO A 265 -3.07 -2.78 17.20
C PRO A 265 -1.79 -3.04 16.42
N LEU A 266 -0.63 -2.53 16.84
CA LEU A 266 0.65 -2.83 16.17
C LEU A 266 1.13 -4.25 16.47
N VAL A 267 0.88 -4.75 17.68
CA VAL A 267 1.20 -6.14 18.05
C VAL A 267 0.34 -7.11 17.25
N LEU A 268 -0.98 -6.87 17.20
CA LEU A 268 -1.88 -7.70 16.39
C LEU A 268 -1.54 -7.65 14.91
N PHE A 269 -1.19 -6.46 14.38
CA PHE A 269 -0.79 -6.32 12.99
C PHE A 269 0.49 -7.09 12.69
N PHE A 270 1.51 -6.99 13.55
CA PHE A 270 2.73 -7.78 13.42
C PHE A 270 2.47 -9.28 13.45
N VAL A 271 1.64 -9.76 14.39
CA VAL A 271 1.29 -11.18 14.50
C VAL A 271 0.57 -11.67 13.24
N LEU A 272 -0.42 -10.92 12.75
CA LEU A 272 -1.14 -11.28 11.51
C LEU A 272 -0.19 -11.33 10.31
N GLY A 273 0.72 -10.36 10.19
CA GLY A 273 1.74 -10.34 9.13
C GLY A 273 2.72 -11.51 9.24
N ALA A 274 3.19 -11.81 10.45
CA ALA A 274 4.10 -12.93 10.71
C ALA A 274 3.44 -14.28 10.42
N LEU A 275 2.15 -14.44 10.74
CA LEU A 275 1.38 -15.64 10.41
C LEU A 275 1.21 -15.80 8.90
N LEU A 276 0.90 -14.71 8.17
CA LEU A 276 0.79 -14.74 6.71
C LEU A 276 2.14 -15.11 6.06
N PHE A 277 3.22 -14.47 6.50
CA PHE A 277 4.58 -14.76 6.04
C PHE A 277 4.99 -16.21 6.32
N ALA A 278 4.74 -16.69 7.55
CA ALA A 278 5.05 -18.08 7.90
C ALA A 278 4.21 -19.08 7.07
N ALA A 279 2.93 -18.80 6.84
CA ALA A 279 2.07 -19.63 6.02
C ALA A 279 2.56 -19.72 4.57
N GLY A 280 2.99 -18.61 3.97
CA GLY A 280 3.55 -18.62 2.61
C GLY A 280 4.85 -19.40 2.52
N GLY A 281 5.74 -19.24 3.50
CA GLY A 281 6.99 -20.00 3.57
C GLY A 281 6.80 -21.51 3.77
N LEU A 282 5.82 -21.92 4.59
CA LEU A 282 5.53 -23.32 4.89
C LEU A 282 4.80 -24.05 3.77
N THR A 283 3.91 -23.35 3.06
CA THR A 283 3.12 -23.94 1.96
C THR A 283 3.83 -23.85 0.61
N GLY A 284 4.84 -22.99 0.49
CA GLY A 284 5.49 -22.69 -0.79
C GLY A 284 4.71 -21.69 -1.65
N HIS A 285 3.56 -21.19 -1.17
CA HIS A 285 2.77 -20.13 -1.79
C HIS A 285 3.19 -18.77 -1.21
N TYR A 286 4.28 -18.22 -1.76
CA TYR A 286 5.00 -17.06 -1.23
C TYR A 286 4.23 -15.73 -1.25
#